data_AF-A0A075AZE9-F1
#
_entry.id   AF-A0A075AZE9-F1
#
_cell.length_a   1.000
_cell.length_b   1.000
_cell.length_c   1.000
_cell.angle_alpha   90.00
_cell.angle_beta   90.00
_cell.angle_gamma   90.00
#
_symmetry.space_group_name_H-M   'P 1'
#
loop_
_entity.id
_entity.type
_entity.pdbx_description
1 polymer ?
#
loop_
_entity_poly.entity_id
_entity_poly.type
_entity_poly.pdbx_seq_one_letter_code
_entity_poly.pdbx_strand_id
1 'polypeptide(L)'
;MLAQPPENMFLSWFFAYLQLQTKLLLSSFYSSDITIPSELGKHLDERYVQNALKATGESLPIDNQRTFDPSTLSADNQKLLAAARYSSVAYCPENSIRQWACGSKCDYFTNTRVVSHFKTDVLGGSGFLAIEKSKTDGDVAILSFKGSESVSDWVSGLWHAGTDSTLSLNDESKRLYSGFHMAYLFIKSKAIKELTKLHDETKFSELIITGHGQGGALAVLAGLDILENLNPEYKVEVVTFGAPRIGDPAFANHVNKVFAEHRASLTRVINSNDLVPHLPLSPVFQHHSNEVWVNYETVQTCKDAEEDPKCSNSLKSYSILPHLYIWDVVFGPMCN
;
A
#
# COMPACT_ATOMS: atom_id res chain seq x y z
N MET A 1 -13.98 42.94 31.12
CA MET A 1 -13.92 42.34 29.77
C MET A 1 -12.50 41.84 29.56
N LEU A 2 -12.28 40.53 29.69
CA LEU A 2 -11.01 39.88 29.32
C LEU A 2 -11.30 39.09 28.04
N ALA A 3 -10.59 39.41 26.97
CA ALA A 3 -10.76 38.80 25.65
C ALA A 3 -10.29 37.35 25.67
N GLN A 4 -11.11 36.44 25.12
CA GLN A 4 -10.70 35.06 24.86
C GLN A 4 -9.67 35.01 23.71
N PRO A 5 -8.64 34.15 23.79
CA PRO A 5 -7.69 33.98 22.71
C PRO A 5 -8.31 33.18 21.54
N PRO A 6 -7.85 33.40 20.30
CA PRO A 6 -8.42 32.76 19.12
C PRO A 6 -8.19 31.23 19.09
N GLU A 7 -9.23 30.49 18.70
CA GLU A 7 -9.30 29.01 18.67
C GLU A 7 -8.13 28.31 17.94
N ASN A 8 -7.48 29.00 17.00
CA ASN A 8 -6.33 28.47 16.25
C ASN A 8 -5.06 28.27 17.09
N MET A 9 -4.94 28.96 18.23
CA MET A 9 -3.76 28.82 19.09
C MET A 9 -3.81 27.52 19.90
N PHE A 10 -5.01 27.06 20.28
CA PHE A 10 -5.18 25.82 21.04
C PHE A 10 -4.82 24.57 20.21
N LEU A 11 -5.21 24.55 18.92
CA LEU A 11 -4.85 23.48 18.00
C LEU A 11 -3.34 23.39 17.77
N SER A 12 -2.67 24.54 17.57
CA SER A 12 -1.21 24.56 17.39
C SER A 12 -0.45 24.07 18.62
N TRP A 13 -0.92 24.43 19.83
CA TRP A 13 -0.32 23.96 21.09
C TRP A 13 -0.61 22.47 21.34
N PHE A 14 -1.80 21.99 20.98
CA PHE A 14 -2.17 20.58 21.07
C PHE A 14 -1.32 19.72 20.12
N PHE A 15 -1.08 20.15 18.89
CA PHE A 15 -0.20 19.45 17.95
C PHE A 15 1.28 19.48 18.37
N ALA A 16 1.76 20.62 18.89
CA ALA A 16 3.12 20.72 19.42
C ALA A 16 3.32 19.83 20.65
N TYR A 17 2.30 19.74 21.53
CA TYR A 17 2.29 18.84 22.68
C TYR A 17 2.28 17.36 22.24
N LEU A 18 1.48 16.99 21.24
CA LEU A 18 1.45 15.63 20.70
C LEU A 18 2.79 15.24 20.06
N GLN A 19 3.46 16.16 19.36
CA GLN A 19 4.80 15.96 18.79
C GLN A 19 5.89 15.82 19.87
N LEU A 20 5.76 16.57 20.98
CA LEU A 20 6.70 16.48 22.10
C LEU A 20 6.55 15.13 22.83
N GLN A 21 5.30 14.68 23.03
CA GLN A 21 4.98 13.40 23.67
C GLN A 21 5.44 12.20 22.83
N THR A 22 5.31 12.26 21.49
CA THR A 22 5.84 11.21 20.60
C THR A 22 7.37 11.18 20.58
N LYS A 23 8.05 12.34 20.63
CA LYS A 23 9.52 12.39 20.77
C LYS A 23 10.01 11.84 22.11
N LEU A 24 9.29 12.12 23.20
CA LEU A 24 9.63 11.63 24.54
C LEU A 24 9.39 10.11 24.65
N LEU A 25 8.29 9.59 24.10
CA LEU A 25 8.02 8.14 24.05
C LEU A 25 9.08 7.39 23.23
N LEU A 26 9.50 7.91 22.07
CA LEU A 26 10.56 7.28 21.26
C LEU A 26 11.93 7.26 21.97
N SER A 27 12.20 8.23 22.85
CA SER A 27 13.47 8.31 23.59
C SER A 27 13.57 7.33 24.76
N SER A 28 12.44 6.80 25.26
CA SER A 28 12.41 5.89 26.42
C SER A 28 12.49 4.40 26.07
N PHE A 29 12.39 4.02 24.78
CA PHE A 29 12.45 2.62 24.34
C PHE A 29 13.84 2.13 23.91
N TYR A 30 14.85 3.01 23.84
CA TYR A 30 16.23 2.63 23.56
C TYR A 30 17.01 2.40 24.86
N SER A 31 16.74 1.27 25.53
CA SER A 31 17.55 0.79 26.64
C SER A 31 17.30 -0.70 26.86
N SER A 32 17.96 -1.55 26.08
CA SER A 32 18.61 -2.79 26.55
C SER A 32 19.18 -3.59 25.38
N ASP A 33 20.38 -4.12 25.61
CA ASP A 33 21.28 -4.76 24.67
C ASP A 33 20.69 -5.99 23.95
N ILE A 34 20.54 -5.89 22.63
CA ILE A 34 20.54 -7.02 21.70
C ILE A 34 21.39 -6.63 20.50
N THR A 35 22.55 -7.27 20.35
CA THR A 35 23.44 -7.11 19.20
C THR A 35 22.78 -7.64 17.93
N ILE A 36 22.21 -6.73 17.14
CA ILE A 36 21.96 -6.89 15.71
C ILE A 36 23.34 -6.86 15.02
N PRO A 37 23.69 -7.78 14.11
CA PRO A 37 24.93 -7.68 13.34
C PRO A 37 25.03 -6.30 12.69
N SER A 38 26.02 -5.51 13.10
CA SER A 38 26.15 -4.07 12.85
C SER A 38 26.48 -3.67 11.40
N GLU A 39 26.18 -4.53 10.44
CA GLU A 39 26.37 -4.31 9.00
C GLU A 39 25.05 -4.10 8.25
N LEU A 40 23.88 -4.34 8.86
CA LEU A 40 22.59 -4.20 8.16
C LEU A 40 21.95 -2.80 8.21
N GLY A 41 22.63 -1.83 8.84
CA GLY A 41 22.08 -0.50 9.15
C GLY A 41 22.75 0.68 8.47
N LYS A 42 23.67 0.46 7.52
CA LYS A 42 24.35 1.56 6.80
C LYS A 42 24.46 1.25 5.31
N HIS A 43 23.86 2.15 4.52
CA HIS A 43 23.82 2.22 3.05
C HIS A 43 22.70 1.43 2.36
N LEU A 44 21.51 2.04 2.33
CA LEU A 44 20.47 1.75 1.35
C LEU A 44 20.29 2.97 0.44
N ASP A 45 21.38 3.30 -0.26
CA ASP A 45 21.43 4.15 -1.45
C ASP A 45 21.21 3.22 -2.66
N GLU A 46 20.76 3.69 -3.82
CA GLU A 46 20.49 2.89 -5.05
C GLU A 46 21.66 1.96 -5.45
N ARG A 47 22.87 2.33 -5.03
CA ARG A 47 24.07 1.49 -5.11
C ARG A 47 23.96 0.19 -4.32
N TYR A 48 23.22 0.06 -3.22
CA TYR A 48 23.08 -1.20 -2.50
C TYR A 48 22.14 -2.18 -3.19
N VAL A 49 21.07 -1.76 -3.86
CA VAL A 49 20.29 -2.71 -4.68
C VAL A 49 21.14 -3.16 -5.87
N GLN A 50 21.79 -2.23 -6.57
CA GLN A 50 22.69 -2.57 -7.69
C GLN A 50 23.98 -3.30 -7.26
N ASN A 51 24.52 -3.02 -6.08
CA ASN A 51 25.70 -3.68 -5.50
C ASN A 51 25.33 -4.96 -4.78
N ALA A 52 24.13 -5.12 -4.22
CA ALA A 52 23.65 -6.41 -3.70
C ALA A 52 23.44 -7.35 -4.89
N LEU A 53 22.77 -6.88 -5.96
CA LEU A 53 22.67 -7.62 -7.23
C LEU A 53 24.05 -7.95 -7.82
N LYS A 54 25.05 -7.05 -7.73
CA LYS A 54 26.43 -7.32 -8.16
C LYS A 54 27.25 -8.18 -7.20
N ALA A 55 27.04 -8.10 -5.89
CA ALA A 55 27.85 -8.74 -4.85
C ALA A 55 27.37 -10.14 -4.50
N THR A 56 26.08 -10.43 -4.68
CA THR A 56 25.54 -11.80 -4.59
C THR A 56 25.70 -12.58 -5.90
N GLY A 57 26.05 -11.90 -7.00
CA GLY A 57 26.04 -12.48 -8.35
C GLY A 57 24.63 -12.78 -8.86
N GLU A 58 23.59 -12.33 -8.15
CA GLU A 58 22.20 -12.50 -8.53
C GLU A 58 21.78 -11.34 -9.43
N SER A 59 21.50 -11.63 -10.70
CA SER A 59 20.61 -10.77 -11.48
C SER A 59 19.23 -10.74 -10.80
N LEU A 60 18.39 -9.74 -11.09
CA LEU A 60 16.94 -9.93 -10.96
C LEU A 60 16.63 -11.34 -11.52
N PRO A 61 15.73 -12.13 -10.92
CA PRO A 61 15.25 -13.33 -11.58
C PRO A 61 14.28 -12.95 -12.73
N ILE A 62 14.59 -11.89 -13.46
CA ILE A 62 14.50 -11.94 -14.90
C ILE A 62 15.60 -12.92 -15.27
N ASP A 63 15.25 -14.21 -15.33
CA ASP A 63 16.09 -15.18 -16.01
C ASP A 63 16.57 -14.51 -17.30
N ASN A 64 17.87 -14.26 -17.43
CA ASN A 64 18.42 -13.62 -18.64
C ASN A 64 18.16 -14.50 -19.89
N GLN A 65 17.48 -15.65 -19.74
CA GLN A 65 16.96 -16.52 -20.80
C GLN A 65 15.42 -16.53 -20.95
N ARG A 66 14.64 -15.95 -20.03
CA ARG A 66 13.17 -15.80 -20.16
C ARG A 66 12.72 -14.38 -19.88
N THR A 67 12.37 -13.66 -20.95
CA THR A 67 11.52 -12.47 -20.86
C THR A 67 10.13 -12.88 -20.39
N PHE A 68 9.64 -12.30 -19.28
CA PHE A 68 8.25 -12.48 -18.85
C PHE A 68 7.30 -12.08 -19.99
N ASP A 69 6.39 -12.98 -20.37
CA ASP A 69 5.37 -12.75 -21.38
C ASP A 69 3.99 -12.59 -20.73
N PRO A 70 3.46 -11.35 -20.63
CA PRO A 70 2.15 -11.08 -20.05
C PRO A 70 1.00 -11.85 -20.70
N SER A 71 1.15 -12.29 -21.95
CA SER A 71 0.09 -13.01 -22.68
C SER A 71 -0.17 -14.42 -22.13
N THR A 72 0.78 -14.96 -21.35
CA THR A 72 0.65 -16.25 -20.67
C THR A 72 -0.26 -16.19 -19.43
N LEU A 73 -0.52 -14.98 -18.90
CA LEU A 73 -1.43 -14.78 -17.77
C LEU A 73 -2.89 -14.93 -18.19
N SER A 74 -3.69 -15.54 -17.31
CA SER A 74 -5.15 -15.55 -17.43
C SER A 74 -5.72 -14.12 -17.46
N ALA A 75 -6.94 -13.95 -17.97
CA ALA A 75 -7.60 -12.65 -18.02
C ALA A 75 -7.69 -11.97 -16.64
N ASP A 76 -7.96 -12.74 -15.58
CA ASP A 76 -8.00 -12.20 -14.20
C ASP A 76 -6.61 -11.76 -13.74
N ASN A 77 -5.56 -12.53 -14.05
CA ASN A 77 -4.19 -12.17 -13.69
C ASN A 77 -3.67 -10.96 -14.49
N GLN A 78 -4.15 -10.74 -15.72
CA GLN A 78 -3.85 -9.53 -16.48
C GLN A 78 -4.43 -8.26 -15.81
N LYS A 79 -5.58 -8.35 -15.13
CA LYS A 79 -6.12 -7.25 -14.32
C LYS A 79 -5.24 -6.95 -13.11
N LEU A 80 -4.74 -8.00 -12.44
CA LEU A 80 -3.77 -7.85 -11.36
C LEU A 80 -2.48 -7.19 -11.86
N LEU A 81 -1.97 -7.59 -13.04
CA LEU A 81 -0.81 -6.95 -13.66
C LEU A 81 -1.06 -5.46 -13.97
N ALA A 82 -2.24 -5.10 -14.48
CA ALA A 82 -2.61 -3.70 -14.69
C ALA A 82 -2.63 -2.91 -13.37
N ALA A 83 -3.21 -3.45 -12.31
CA ALA A 83 -3.18 -2.82 -10.99
C ALA A 83 -1.76 -2.67 -10.42
N ALA A 84 -0.87 -3.64 -10.67
CA ALA A 84 0.54 -3.56 -10.30
C ALA A 84 1.24 -2.40 -11.03
N ARG A 85 1.01 -2.27 -12.34
CA ARG A 85 1.57 -1.19 -13.15
C ARG A 85 1.10 0.18 -12.66
N TYR A 86 -0.20 0.35 -12.38
CA TYR A 86 -0.73 1.57 -11.75
C TYR A 86 -0.10 1.85 -10.38
N SER A 87 0.04 0.85 -9.51
CA SER A 87 0.76 0.96 -8.24
C SER A 87 2.20 1.43 -8.42
N SER A 88 2.87 1.00 -9.48
CA SER A 88 4.24 1.41 -9.77
C SER A 88 4.35 2.88 -10.22
N VAL A 89 3.33 3.42 -10.89
CA VAL A 89 3.27 4.84 -11.30
C VAL A 89 3.23 5.76 -10.08
N ALA A 90 2.66 5.33 -8.96
CA ALA A 90 2.54 6.15 -7.75
C ALA A 90 3.89 6.57 -7.14
N TYR A 91 4.99 5.88 -7.51
CA TYR A 91 6.34 6.24 -7.09
C TYR A 91 6.98 7.35 -7.94
N CYS A 92 6.38 7.69 -9.08
CA CYS A 92 6.95 8.68 -9.98
C CYS A 92 6.87 10.10 -9.45
N PRO A 93 7.73 11.01 -9.92
CA PRO A 93 7.64 12.42 -9.57
C PRO A 93 6.26 13.00 -9.87
N GLU A 94 5.77 13.87 -8.99
CA GLU A 94 4.45 14.49 -9.11
C GLU A 94 4.21 15.12 -10.49
N ASN A 95 5.20 15.81 -11.05
CA ASN A 95 5.09 16.42 -12.37
C ASN A 95 4.88 15.38 -13.48
N SER A 96 5.61 14.27 -13.44
CA SER A 96 5.48 13.16 -14.38
C SER A 96 4.11 12.51 -14.28
N ILE A 97 3.60 12.29 -13.05
CA ILE A 97 2.24 11.74 -12.84
C ILE A 97 1.20 12.71 -13.41
N ARG A 98 1.24 14.00 -13.03
CA ARG A 98 0.26 15.01 -13.47
C ARG A 98 0.17 15.16 -14.99
N GLN A 99 1.30 15.00 -15.68
CA GLN A 99 1.38 15.06 -17.14
C GLN A 99 1.16 13.70 -17.82
N TRP A 100 1.04 12.62 -17.03
CA TRP A 100 1.05 11.24 -17.50
C TRP A 100 2.28 10.92 -18.37
N ALA A 101 3.42 11.48 -18.00
CA ALA A 101 4.70 11.42 -18.71
C ALA A 101 5.77 10.75 -17.83
N CYS A 102 5.52 9.50 -17.45
CA CYS A 102 6.39 8.68 -16.59
C CYS A 102 7.04 7.51 -17.34
N GLY A 103 7.38 7.75 -18.61
CA GLY A 103 8.03 6.80 -19.50
C GLY A 103 7.26 5.50 -19.64
N SER A 104 8.01 4.40 -19.68
CA SER A 104 7.48 3.04 -19.89
C SER A 104 6.33 2.68 -18.93
N LYS A 105 6.30 3.23 -17.71
CA LYS A 105 5.21 2.98 -16.74
C LYS A 105 3.87 3.57 -17.15
N CYS A 106 3.87 4.78 -17.74
CA CYS A 106 2.66 5.47 -18.19
C CYS A 106 2.23 5.00 -19.58
N ASP A 107 3.19 4.64 -20.44
CA ASP A 107 2.97 4.27 -21.85
C ASP A 107 2.10 3.01 -22.02
N TYR A 108 2.02 2.15 -20.98
CA TYR A 108 1.09 1.02 -20.96
C TYR A 108 -0.39 1.44 -20.99
N PHE A 109 -0.73 2.65 -20.56
CA PHE A 109 -2.10 3.12 -20.36
C PHE A 109 -2.39 4.33 -21.26
N THR A 110 -2.69 4.08 -22.53
CA THR A 110 -2.88 5.13 -23.54
C THR A 110 -4.18 5.92 -23.38
N ASN A 111 -5.17 5.37 -22.66
CA ASN A 111 -6.49 5.99 -22.47
C ASN A 111 -6.70 6.52 -21.05
N THR A 112 -5.62 6.68 -20.29
CA THR A 112 -5.67 7.13 -18.90
C THR A 112 -5.29 8.60 -18.79
N ARG A 113 -6.03 9.32 -17.95
CA ARG A 113 -5.77 10.72 -17.60
C ARG A 113 -5.78 10.89 -16.09
N VAL A 114 -4.79 11.62 -15.57
CA VAL A 114 -4.78 12.01 -14.16
C VAL A 114 -5.82 13.10 -13.89
N VAL A 115 -6.57 12.87 -12.82
CA VAL A 115 -7.58 13.79 -12.29
C VAL A 115 -6.97 14.60 -11.16
N SER A 116 -6.28 13.94 -10.24
CA SER A 116 -5.65 14.60 -9.10
C SER A 116 -4.41 13.86 -8.62
N HIS A 117 -3.48 14.60 -8.04
CA HIS A 117 -2.38 14.08 -7.23
C HIS A 117 -2.48 14.69 -5.83
N PHE A 118 -2.29 13.84 -4.83
CA PHE A 118 -2.36 14.20 -3.42
C PHE A 118 -1.13 13.68 -2.69
N LYS A 119 -0.61 14.49 -1.77
CA LYS A 119 0.54 14.16 -0.95
C LYS A 119 0.43 14.86 0.41
N THR A 120 1.10 14.29 1.39
CA THR A 120 1.39 14.89 2.68
C THR A 120 2.87 14.73 2.99
N ASP A 121 3.48 15.76 3.57
CA ASP A 121 4.84 15.67 4.08
C ASP A 121 4.88 14.86 5.40
N VAL A 122 3.71 14.59 6.00
CA VAL A 122 3.57 13.84 7.25
C VAL A 122 3.43 12.34 6.93
N LEU A 123 4.40 11.54 7.36
CA LEU A 123 4.42 10.07 7.21
C LEU A 123 4.44 9.56 5.75
N GLY A 124 4.81 10.42 4.80
CA GLY A 124 5.10 10.02 3.41
C GLY A 124 3.89 9.58 2.59
N GLY A 125 2.67 9.89 3.02
CA GLY A 125 1.47 9.52 2.28
C GLY A 125 1.34 10.28 0.96
N SER A 126 1.30 9.59 -0.17
CA SER A 126 0.99 10.19 -1.47
C SER A 126 0.26 9.22 -2.39
N GLY A 127 -0.34 9.76 -3.44
CA GLY A 127 -1.05 8.98 -4.43
C GLY A 127 -1.69 9.85 -5.50
N PHE A 128 -2.38 9.20 -6.42
CA PHE A 128 -3.11 9.87 -7.49
C PHE A 128 -4.47 9.24 -7.73
N LEU A 129 -5.35 10.05 -8.29
CA LEU A 129 -6.62 9.65 -8.86
C LEU A 129 -6.53 9.85 -10.37
N ALA A 130 -6.83 8.82 -11.14
CA ALA A 130 -6.90 8.86 -12.59
C ALA A 130 -8.23 8.27 -13.08
N ILE A 131 -8.52 8.48 -14.36
CA ILE A 131 -9.64 7.84 -15.05
C ILE A 131 -9.13 7.24 -16.35
N GLU A 132 -9.44 5.96 -16.56
CA GLU A 132 -9.22 5.23 -17.79
C GLU A 132 -10.53 5.14 -18.57
N LYS A 133 -10.53 5.64 -19.79
CA LYS A 133 -11.71 5.62 -20.67
C LYS A 133 -11.85 4.25 -21.33
N SER A 134 -13.02 3.63 -21.18
CA SER A 134 -13.37 2.40 -21.91
C SER A 134 -14.34 2.71 -23.04
N LYS A 135 -14.18 2.02 -24.17
CA LYS A 135 -15.12 2.12 -25.29
C LYS A 135 -16.35 1.23 -25.13
N THR A 136 -16.27 0.21 -24.27
CA THR A 136 -17.25 -0.89 -24.21
C THR A 136 -17.80 -1.15 -22.80
N ASP A 137 -17.01 -0.92 -21.75
CA ASP A 137 -17.29 -1.45 -20.40
C ASP A 137 -17.48 -0.37 -19.32
N GLY A 138 -17.67 0.88 -19.74
CA GLY A 138 -17.76 2.05 -18.87
C GLY A 138 -16.39 2.51 -18.36
N ASP A 139 -16.30 3.79 -17.99
CA ASP A 139 -15.04 4.35 -17.51
C ASP A 139 -14.65 3.75 -16.16
N VAL A 140 -13.35 3.62 -15.94
CA VAL A 140 -12.76 3.09 -14.70
C VAL A 140 -11.99 4.20 -14.00
N ALA A 141 -12.30 4.47 -12.74
CA ALA A 141 -11.48 5.31 -11.89
C ALA A 141 -10.37 4.49 -11.22
N ILE A 142 -9.17 5.07 -11.13
CA ILE A 142 -8.01 4.44 -10.49
C ILE A 142 -7.52 5.32 -9.37
N LEU A 143 -7.59 4.81 -8.14
CA LEU A 143 -7.04 5.45 -6.94
C LEU A 143 -5.80 4.68 -6.50
N SER A 144 -4.61 5.23 -6.75
CA SER A 144 -3.35 4.56 -6.48
C SER A 144 -2.56 5.27 -5.38
N PHE A 145 -2.04 4.49 -4.43
CA PHE A 145 -1.24 4.97 -3.29
C PHE A 145 0.21 4.50 -3.39
N LYS A 146 1.12 5.43 -3.10
CA LYS A 146 2.56 5.20 -3.05
C LYS A 146 2.94 4.50 -1.75
N GLY A 147 3.91 3.60 -1.81
CA GLY A 147 4.58 3.04 -0.63
C GLY A 147 5.74 3.90 -0.12
N SER A 148 6.44 3.41 0.90
CA SER A 148 7.62 4.10 1.44
C SER A 148 8.78 4.04 0.43
N GLU A 149 9.52 5.14 0.28
CA GLU A 149 10.79 5.16 -0.47
C GLU A 149 11.93 4.49 0.32
N SER A 150 11.87 4.53 1.66
CA SER A 150 12.78 3.79 2.54
C SER A 150 12.08 2.55 3.06
N VAL A 151 12.10 1.50 2.24
CA VAL A 151 11.45 0.22 2.57
C VAL A 151 12.06 -0.39 3.84
N SER A 152 13.38 -0.30 4.04
CA SER A 152 14.05 -0.87 5.22
C SER A 152 13.68 -0.21 6.54
N ASP A 153 13.65 1.12 6.59
CA ASP A 153 13.37 1.85 7.81
C ASP A 153 11.91 1.60 8.24
N TRP A 154 11.03 1.53 7.25
CA TRP A 154 9.64 1.21 7.47
C TRP A 154 9.43 -0.25 7.89
N VAL A 155 10.11 -1.21 7.25
CA VAL A 155 10.11 -2.63 7.66
C VAL A 155 10.60 -2.80 9.08
N SER A 156 11.68 -2.10 9.47
CA SER A 156 12.15 -2.09 10.85
C SER A 156 11.06 -1.59 11.81
N GLY A 157 10.34 -0.53 11.46
CA GLY A 157 9.21 -0.04 12.25
C GLY A 157 8.08 -1.06 12.40
N LEU A 158 7.74 -1.79 11.34
CA LEU A 158 6.72 -2.84 11.40
C LEU A 158 7.17 -4.09 12.14
N TRP A 159 8.45 -4.43 12.09
CA TRP A 159 9.02 -5.56 12.81
C TRP A 159 8.87 -5.39 14.32
N HIS A 160 9.03 -4.17 14.82
CA HIS A 160 8.90 -3.83 16.24
C HIS A 160 7.48 -3.43 16.63
N ALA A 161 6.53 -3.42 15.70
CA ALA A 161 5.17 -3.02 15.98
C ALA A 161 4.45 -4.07 16.85
N GLY A 162 3.83 -3.60 17.93
CA GLY A 162 3.04 -4.41 18.85
C GLY A 162 1.70 -3.76 19.17
N THR A 163 1.05 -4.20 20.26
CA THR A 163 -0.24 -3.66 20.71
C THR A 163 -0.22 -2.15 20.93
N ASP A 164 0.90 -1.61 21.43
CA ASP A 164 1.07 -0.19 21.74
C ASP A 164 1.20 0.67 20.48
N SER A 165 1.45 0.04 19.33
CA SER A 165 1.51 0.71 18.03
C SER A 165 0.15 0.83 17.36
N THR A 166 -0.92 0.39 18.01
CA THR A 166 -2.27 0.35 17.43
C THR A 166 -3.24 1.36 18.04
N LEU A 167 -4.20 1.82 17.24
CA LEU A 167 -5.28 2.73 17.66
C LEU A 167 -6.65 2.08 17.42
N SER A 168 -7.58 2.28 18.35
CA SER A 168 -8.95 1.79 18.22
C SER A 168 -9.80 2.67 17.29
N LEU A 169 -10.57 2.06 16.40
CA LEU A 169 -11.50 2.76 15.50
C LEU A 169 -12.90 2.84 16.11
N ASN A 170 -13.27 3.94 16.78
CA ASN A 170 -14.62 4.26 17.28
C ASN A 170 -15.28 3.22 18.24
N ASP A 171 -14.72 2.03 18.32
CA ASP A 171 -15.10 0.82 19.04
C ASP A 171 -13.77 0.26 19.56
N GLU A 172 -13.66 0.11 20.88
CA GLU A 172 -12.40 -0.27 21.54
C GLU A 172 -11.87 -1.64 21.08
N SER A 173 -12.71 -2.45 20.43
CA SER A 173 -12.41 -3.82 20.01
C SER A 173 -11.61 -3.97 18.71
N LYS A 174 -11.51 -2.95 17.86
CA LYS A 174 -10.84 -3.04 16.54
C LYS A 174 -9.65 -2.11 16.49
N ARG A 175 -8.44 -2.67 16.40
CA ARG A 175 -7.20 -1.90 16.45
C ARG A 175 -6.43 -2.02 15.15
N LEU A 176 -5.96 -0.90 14.62
CA LEU A 176 -5.06 -0.88 13.46
C LEU A 176 -3.75 -0.17 13.76
N TYR A 177 -2.72 -0.47 12.99
CA TYR A 177 -1.43 0.21 13.10
C TYR A 177 -1.59 1.73 12.92
N SER A 178 -1.21 2.47 13.96
CA SER A 178 -1.39 3.93 14.07
C SER A 178 -0.77 4.69 12.91
N GLY A 179 0.40 4.25 12.43
CA GLY A 179 1.09 4.88 11.30
C GLY A 179 0.28 4.86 10.01
N PHE A 180 -0.41 3.74 9.71
CA PHE A 180 -1.26 3.64 8.52
C PHE A 180 -2.51 4.48 8.65
N HIS A 181 -3.14 4.44 9.84
CA HIS A 181 -4.31 5.26 10.11
C HIS A 181 -4.01 6.75 9.90
N MET A 182 -2.94 7.25 10.53
CA MET A 182 -2.55 8.65 10.44
C MET A 182 -2.17 9.04 9.00
N ALA A 183 -1.36 8.24 8.32
CA ALA A 183 -0.98 8.49 6.93
C ALA A 183 -2.22 8.58 6.01
N TYR A 184 -3.20 7.70 6.22
CA TYR A 184 -4.47 7.75 5.49
C TYR A 184 -5.29 9.02 5.81
N LEU A 185 -5.45 9.37 7.09
CA LEU A 185 -6.22 10.55 7.50
C LEU A 185 -5.71 11.86 6.85
N PHE A 186 -4.39 12.01 6.70
CA PHE A 186 -3.79 13.20 6.08
C PHE A 186 -4.12 13.35 4.59
N ILE A 187 -4.36 12.25 3.88
CA ILE A 187 -4.65 12.27 2.43
C ILE A 187 -6.13 12.05 2.10
N LYS A 188 -6.90 11.41 3.02
CA LYS A 188 -8.31 11.04 2.87
C LYS A 188 -9.16 12.20 2.36
N SER A 189 -9.10 13.36 3.01
CA SER A 189 -9.97 14.50 2.68
C SER A 189 -9.86 14.90 1.20
N LYS A 190 -8.64 14.96 0.67
CA LYS A 190 -8.41 15.31 -0.73
C LYS A 190 -8.76 14.16 -1.67
N ALA A 191 -8.35 12.93 -1.35
CA ALA A 191 -8.62 11.76 -2.18
C ALA A 191 -10.14 11.53 -2.37
N ILE A 192 -10.89 11.52 -1.27
CA ILE A 192 -12.35 11.30 -1.28
C ILE A 192 -13.08 12.44 -1.98
N LYS A 193 -12.71 13.71 -1.71
CA LYS A 193 -13.33 14.87 -2.37
C LYS A 193 -13.18 14.81 -3.90
N GLU A 194 -11.99 14.52 -4.39
CA GLU A 194 -11.73 14.46 -5.83
C GLU A 194 -12.39 13.22 -6.46
N LEU A 195 -12.46 12.09 -5.75
CA LEU A 195 -13.17 10.90 -6.20
C LEU A 195 -14.67 11.14 -6.36
N THR A 196 -15.33 11.74 -5.35
CA THR A 196 -16.76 12.07 -5.42
C THR A 196 -17.04 13.03 -6.58
N LYS A 197 -16.23 14.07 -6.73
CA LYS A 197 -16.34 15.01 -7.84
C LYS A 197 -16.19 14.31 -9.20
N LEU A 198 -15.19 13.44 -9.34
CA LEU A 198 -14.98 12.68 -10.57
C LEU A 198 -16.19 11.80 -10.90
N HIS A 199 -16.77 11.14 -9.90
CA HIS A 199 -17.94 10.30 -10.09
C HIS A 199 -19.15 11.13 -10.54
N ASP A 200 -19.36 12.31 -9.95
CA ASP A 200 -20.43 13.23 -10.36
C ASP A 200 -20.30 13.69 -11.82
N GLU A 201 -19.07 13.93 -12.27
CA GLU A 201 -18.78 14.40 -13.64
C GLU A 201 -18.84 13.29 -14.70
N THR A 202 -18.40 12.09 -14.36
CA THR A 202 -18.12 11.04 -15.37
C THR A 202 -19.03 9.82 -15.25
N LYS A 203 -19.62 9.59 -14.09
CA LYS A 203 -20.41 8.39 -13.79
C LYS A 203 -19.66 7.10 -14.16
N PHE A 204 -18.37 7.06 -13.86
CA PHE A 204 -17.54 5.86 -14.01
C PHE A 204 -18.22 4.66 -13.33
N SER A 205 -18.10 3.48 -13.94
CA SER A 205 -18.79 2.26 -13.52
C SER A 205 -18.03 1.47 -12.47
N GLU A 206 -16.71 1.67 -12.41
CA GLU A 206 -15.80 0.92 -11.54
C GLU A 206 -14.71 1.82 -10.95
N LEU A 207 -14.36 1.55 -9.70
CA LEU A 207 -13.22 2.11 -8.99
C LEU A 207 -12.25 0.99 -8.64
N ILE A 208 -11.04 1.07 -9.21
CA ILE A 208 -9.90 0.25 -8.80
C ILE A 208 -9.06 1.06 -7.81
N ILE A 209 -8.84 0.50 -6.62
CA ILE A 209 -7.96 1.08 -5.61
C ILE A 209 -6.75 0.17 -5.48
N THR A 210 -5.54 0.74 -5.55
CA THR A 210 -4.33 -0.07 -5.56
C THR A 210 -3.16 0.59 -4.85
N GLY A 211 -2.21 -0.22 -4.41
CA GLY A 211 -0.98 0.26 -3.82
C GLY A 211 0.01 -0.86 -3.50
N HIS A 212 1.28 -0.49 -3.44
CA HIS A 212 2.39 -1.38 -3.12
C HIS A 212 2.96 -1.09 -1.71
N GLY A 213 3.29 -2.14 -0.94
CA GLY A 213 3.86 -2.01 0.40
C GLY A 213 2.96 -1.19 1.32
N GLN A 214 3.50 -0.10 1.89
CA GLN A 214 2.71 0.87 2.68
C GLN A 214 1.50 1.41 1.91
N GLY A 215 1.63 1.64 0.59
CA GLY A 215 0.53 2.10 -0.25
C GLY A 215 -0.61 1.08 -0.32
N GLY A 216 -0.29 -0.21 -0.22
CA GLY A 216 -1.30 -1.27 -0.12
C GLY A 216 -2.14 -1.16 1.15
N ALA A 217 -1.52 -0.86 2.30
CA ALA A 217 -2.27 -0.60 3.53
C ALA A 217 -3.22 0.61 3.39
N LEU A 218 -2.74 1.70 2.77
CA LEU A 218 -3.57 2.88 2.49
C LEU A 218 -4.72 2.58 1.52
N ALA A 219 -4.49 1.72 0.51
CA ALA A 219 -5.51 1.30 -0.43
C ALA A 219 -6.66 0.54 0.25
N VAL A 220 -6.36 -0.36 1.19
CA VAL A 220 -7.39 -1.08 1.96
C VAL A 220 -8.17 -0.12 2.86
N LEU A 221 -7.48 0.80 3.55
CA LEU A 221 -8.14 1.81 4.38
C LEU A 221 -9.04 2.73 3.55
N ALA A 222 -8.61 3.12 2.35
CA ALA A 222 -9.42 3.90 1.43
C ALA A 222 -10.66 3.13 0.95
N GLY A 223 -10.48 1.85 0.57
CA GLY A 223 -11.59 1.00 0.17
C GLY A 223 -12.62 0.83 1.29
N LEU A 224 -12.16 0.51 2.50
CA LEU A 224 -13.03 0.39 3.67
C LEU A 224 -13.83 1.69 3.91
N ASP A 225 -13.14 2.83 3.91
CA ASP A 225 -13.75 4.13 4.14
C ASP A 225 -14.78 4.52 3.07
N ILE A 226 -14.49 4.23 1.80
CA ILE A 226 -15.42 4.49 0.68
C ILE A 226 -16.68 3.64 0.83
N LEU A 227 -16.54 2.36 1.13
CA LEU A 227 -17.67 1.45 1.29
C LEU A 227 -18.55 1.89 2.47
N GLU A 228 -17.96 2.16 3.62
CA GLU A 228 -18.71 2.51 4.84
C GLU A 228 -19.39 3.89 4.76
N ASN A 229 -18.73 4.88 4.14
CA ASN A 229 -19.18 6.27 4.23
C ASN A 229 -19.81 6.83 2.96
N LEU A 230 -19.57 6.22 1.80
CA LEU A 230 -20.11 6.72 0.53
C LEU A 230 -21.20 5.84 -0.08
N ASN A 231 -21.35 4.59 0.37
CA ASN A 231 -22.29 3.60 -0.20
C ASN A 231 -22.32 3.66 -1.75
N PRO A 232 -21.19 3.37 -2.41
CA PRO A 232 -20.98 3.68 -3.82
C PRO A 232 -21.94 2.92 -4.74
N GLU A 233 -22.42 3.59 -5.79
CA GLU A 233 -23.24 3.00 -6.86
C GLU A 233 -22.39 2.33 -7.97
N TYR A 234 -21.07 2.35 -7.82
CA TYR A 234 -20.08 1.77 -8.73
C TYR A 234 -19.39 0.56 -8.10
N LYS A 235 -18.86 -0.32 -8.94
CA LYS A 235 -18.08 -1.47 -8.47
C LYS A 235 -16.80 -0.99 -7.80
N VAL A 236 -16.48 -1.52 -6.62
CA VAL A 236 -15.21 -1.25 -5.93
C VAL A 236 -14.34 -2.50 -5.94
N GLU A 237 -13.11 -2.35 -6.42
CA GLU A 237 -12.09 -3.39 -6.44
C GLU A 237 -10.80 -2.88 -5.81
N VAL A 238 -10.31 -3.57 -4.79
CA VAL A 238 -9.06 -3.24 -4.10
C VAL A 238 -8.04 -4.34 -4.38
N VAL A 239 -6.91 -3.97 -4.98
CA VAL A 239 -5.81 -4.89 -5.28
C VAL A 239 -4.52 -4.33 -4.70
N THR A 240 -3.89 -5.05 -3.80
CA THR A 240 -2.65 -4.62 -3.13
C THR A 240 -1.49 -5.54 -3.46
N PHE A 241 -0.27 -5.00 -3.42
CA PHE A 241 0.96 -5.73 -3.73
C PHE A 241 1.92 -5.63 -2.55
N GLY A 242 2.33 -6.77 -2.00
CA GLY A 242 3.28 -6.79 -0.87
C GLY A 242 2.76 -6.03 0.36
N ALA A 243 1.43 -5.92 0.54
CA ALA A 243 0.87 -5.14 1.64
C ALA A 243 1.15 -5.81 3.00
N PRO A 244 1.51 -5.04 4.03
CA PRO A 244 1.68 -5.55 5.39
C PRO A 244 0.32 -5.89 6.02
N ARG A 245 0.33 -6.58 7.16
CA ARG A 245 -0.84 -6.66 8.04
C ARG A 245 -1.18 -5.26 8.55
N ILE A 246 -2.47 -4.93 8.58
CA ILE A 246 -2.94 -3.56 8.84
C ILE A 246 -3.41 -3.40 10.29
N GLY A 247 -4.07 -4.42 10.83
CA GLY A 247 -4.63 -4.38 12.17
C GLY A 247 -4.74 -5.76 12.80
N ASP A 248 -5.40 -5.80 13.94
CA ASP A 248 -5.66 -6.99 14.72
C ASP A 248 -6.71 -7.91 14.04
N PRO A 249 -6.92 -9.14 14.55
CA PRO A 249 -7.95 -10.05 14.04
C PRO A 249 -9.35 -9.44 13.94
N ALA A 250 -9.74 -8.58 14.89
CA ALA A 250 -11.05 -7.94 14.88
C ALA A 250 -11.19 -6.95 13.71
N PHE A 251 -10.13 -6.18 13.43
CA PHE A 251 -10.06 -5.29 12.28
C PHE A 251 -10.07 -6.08 10.96
N ALA A 252 -9.29 -7.17 10.85
CA ALA A 252 -9.26 -8.00 9.65
C ALA A 252 -10.65 -8.60 9.32
N ASN A 253 -11.34 -9.12 10.34
CA ASN A 253 -12.70 -9.62 10.22
C ASN A 253 -13.71 -8.54 9.81
N HIS A 254 -13.55 -7.33 10.36
CA HIS A 254 -14.39 -6.19 9.98
C HIS A 254 -14.21 -5.81 8.51
N VAL A 255 -12.97 -5.77 8.01
CA VAL A 255 -12.67 -5.52 6.59
C VAL A 255 -13.33 -6.58 5.71
N ASN A 256 -13.16 -7.87 6.03
CA ASN A 256 -13.78 -8.97 5.30
C ASN A 256 -15.31 -8.81 5.22
N LYS A 257 -15.94 -8.47 6.35
CA LYS A 257 -17.39 -8.27 6.45
C LYS A 257 -17.87 -7.12 5.56
N VAL A 258 -17.25 -5.94 5.66
CA VAL A 258 -17.69 -4.75 4.89
C VAL A 258 -17.59 -4.99 3.39
N PHE A 259 -16.51 -5.60 2.92
CA PHE A 259 -16.35 -5.92 1.50
C PHE A 259 -17.39 -6.93 1.00
N ALA A 260 -17.68 -7.96 1.80
CA ALA A 260 -18.71 -8.93 1.46
C ALA A 260 -20.11 -8.29 1.39
N GLU A 261 -20.46 -7.43 2.36
CA GLU A 261 -21.77 -6.73 2.40
C GLU A 261 -21.99 -5.83 1.18
N HIS A 262 -20.94 -5.17 0.70
CA HIS A 262 -21.00 -4.30 -0.49
C HIS A 262 -20.72 -5.02 -1.81
N ARG A 263 -20.47 -6.34 -1.78
CA ARG A 263 -20.06 -7.13 -2.96
C ARG A 263 -18.83 -6.54 -3.66
N ALA A 264 -17.93 -5.93 -2.88
CA ALA A 264 -16.68 -5.38 -3.35
C ALA A 264 -15.59 -6.46 -3.40
N SER A 265 -14.61 -6.29 -4.28
CA SER A 265 -13.47 -7.20 -4.38
C SER A 265 -12.29 -6.68 -3.56
N LEU A 266 -11.61 -7.58 -2.86
CA LEU A 266 -10.39 -7.31 -2.11
C LEU A 266 -9.41 -8.44 -2.37
N THR A 267 -8.25 -8.14 -2.95
CA THR A 267 -7.21 -9.10 -3.31
C THR A 267 -5.85 -8.63 -2.80
N ARG A 268 -5.15 -9.50 -2.05
CA ARG A 268 -3.75 -9.28 -1.65
C ARG A 268 -2.83 -10.11 -2.52
N VAL A 269 -2.00 -9.45 -3.31
CA VAL A 269 -1.00 -10.12 -4.15
C VAL A 269 0.34 -10.14 -3.42
N ILE A 270 0.91 -11.33 -3.24
CA ILE A 270 2.20 -11.55 -2.57
C ILE A 270 3.17 -12.19 -3.56
N ASN A 271 4.36 -11.60 -3.72
CA ASN A 271 5.39 -12.14 -4.60
C ASN A 271 6.36 -13.04 -3.83
N SER A 272 6.49 -14.30 -4.26
CA SER A 272 7.47 -15.27 -3.81
C SER A 272 7.60 -15.28 -2.28
N ASN A 273 8.80 -15.03 -1.75
CA ASN A 273 9.08 -14.95 -0.32
C ASN A 273 9.23 -13.51 0.20
N ASP A 274 8.44 -12.57 -0.33
CA ASP A 274 8.38 -11.17 0.16
C ASP A 274 8.13 -11.13 1.67
N LEU A 275 9.02 -10.47 2.41
CA LEU A 275 8.95 -10.31 3.86
C LEU A 275 7.80 -9.41 4.33
N VAL A 276 7.44 -8.37 3.56
CA VAL A 276 6.55 -7.31 4.06
C VAL A 276 5.16 -7.81 4.45
N PRO A 277 4.49 -8.69 3.67
CA PRO A 277 3.22 -9.27 4.06
C PRO A 277 3.26 -10.04 5.39
N HIS A 278 4.42 -10.50 5.84
CA HIS A 278 4.53 -11.21 7.11
C HIS A 278 4.77 -10.28 8.30
N LEU A 279 4.63 -8.96 8.11
CA LEU A 279 4.78 -7.92 9.13
C LEU A 279 3.54 -7.00 9.19
N PRO A 280 3.25 -6.40 10.35
CA PRO A 280 3.74 -6.76 11.68
C PRO A 280 3.40 -8.21 12.07
N LEU A 281 4.02 -8.76 13.10
CA LEU A 281 3.94 -10.19 13.40
C LEU A 281 2.55 -10.63 13.92
N SER A 282 2.12 -11.81 13.47
CA SER A 282 1.02 -12.58 14.06
C SER A 282 1.44 -13.13 15.45
N PRO A 283 0.53 -13.30 16.43
CA PRO A 283 -0.93 -13.17 16.34
C PRO A 283 -1.48 -11.78 16.69
N VAL A 284 -0.62 -10.78 16.95
CA VAL A 284 -1.07 -9.42 17.31
C VAL A 284 -1.77 -8.75 16.12
N PHE A 285 -1.27 -8.99 14.92
CA PHE A 285 -1.85 -8.52 13.67
C PHE A 285 -2.29 -9.70 12.81
N GLN A 286 -3.29 -9.48 11.97
CA GLN A 286 -3.80 -10.47 11.04
C GLN A 286 -4.17 -9.84 9.70
N HIS A 287 -3.95 -10.58 8.62
CA HIS A 287 -4.48 -10.22 7.31
C HIS A 287 -5.98 -10.44 7.17
N HIS A 288 -6.60 -9.62 6.35
CA HIS A 288 -7.87 -9.95 5.73
C HIS A 288 -7.70 -11.06 4.67
N SER A 289 -8.79 -11.67 4.22
CA SER A 289 -8.78 -12.83 3.32
C SER A 289 -8.38 -12.47 1.88
N ASN A 290 -8.38 -13.48 1.00
CA ASN A 290 -8.12 -13.42 -0.44
C ASN A 290 -6.67 -13.13 -0.83
N GLU A 291 -5.78 -14.05 -0.48
CA GLU A 291 -4.40 -14.02 -0.95
C GLU A 291 -4.28 -14.60 -2.36
N VAL A 292 -3.52 -13.92 -3.21
CA VAL A 292 -3.00 -14.40 -4.48
C VAL A 292 -1.48 -14.45 -4.35
N TRP A 293 -0.95 -15.66 -4.26
CA TRP A 293 0.47 -15.89 -4.14
C TRP A 293 1.08 -16.16 -5.51
N VAL A 294 2.03 -15.30 -5.90
CA VAL A 294 2.68 -15.30 -7.21
C VAL A 294 4.11 -15.77 -7.06
N ASN A 295 4.49 -16.79 -7.82
CA ASN A 295 5.87 -17.19 -8.01
C ASN A 295 6.18 -17.16 -9.51
N TYR A 296 6.67 -16.00 -9.97
CA TYR A 296 6.88 -15.71 -11.38
C TYR A 296 5.58 -15.89 -12.20
N GLU A 297 5.53 -16.87 -13.11
CA GLU A 297 4.33 -17.19 -13.92
C GLU A 297 3.29 -18.03 -13.15
N THR A 298 3.67 -18.66 -12.03
CA THR A 298 2.74 -19.48 -11.25
C THR A 298 1.93 -18.58 -10.32
N VAL A 299 0.60 -18.61 -10.47
CA VAL A 299 -0.33 -17.84 -9.64
C VAL A 299 -1.26 -18.80 -8.90
N GLN A 300 -1.21 -18.76 -7.57
CA GLN A 300 -2.03 -19.57 -6.67
C GLN A 300 -3.00 -18.66 -5.91
N THR A 301 -4.30 -18.95 -5.99
CA THR A 301 -5.31 -18.25 -5.17
C THR A 301 -5.61 -19.04 -3.90
N CYS A 302 -5.56 -18.37 -2.76
CA CYS A 302 -5.74 -18.93 -1.43
C CYS A 302 -7.07 -18.39 -0.88
N LYS A 303 -8.15 -19.13 -1.11
CA LYS A 303 -9.53 -18.63 -0.94
C LYS A 303 -10.14 -18.90 0.44
N ASP A 304 -9.53 -19.73 1.28
CA ASP A 304 -10.23 -20.33 2.42
C ASP A 304 -9.63 -20.00 3.80
N ALA A 305 -8.67 -19.08 3.88
CA ALA A 305 -8.11 -18.62 5.15
C ALA A 305 -7.70 -17.14 5.07
N GLU A 306 -7.89 -16.43 6.20
CA GLU A 306 -7.30 -15.10 6.42
C GLU A 306 -5.78 -15.14 6.14
N GLU A 307 -5.14 -16.23 6.54
CA GLU A 307 -3.71 -16.51 6.35
C GLU A 307 -3.49 -18.02 6.10
N ASP A 308 -3.47 -18.44 4.83
CA ASP A 308 -3.38 -19.86 4.45
C ASP A 308 -1.96 -20.43 4.67
N PRO A 309 -1.76 -21.45 5.53
CA PRO A 309 -0.45 -22.06 5.76
C PRO A 309 0.11 -22.80 4.53
N LYS A 310 -0.66 -22.96 3.44
CA LYS A 310 -0.24 -23.57 2.17
C LYS A 310 0.20 -22.54 1.12
N CYS A 311 0.16 -21.24 1.43
CA CYS A 311 0.52 -20.17 0.51
C CYS A 311 1.81 -19.47 0.93
N SER A 312 1.88 -18.14 0.92
CA SER A 312 3.10 -17.42 1.32
C SER A 312 3.58 -17.79 2.73
N ASN A 313 2.66 -18.09 3.65
CA ASN A 313 2.97 -18.57 5.00
C ASN A 313 3.53 -20.00 5.07
N SER A 314 3.58 -20.74 3.96
CA SER A 314 4.21 -22.08 3.91
C SER A 314 5.75 -22.01 3.98
N LEU A 315 6.32 -20.83 3.72
CA LEU A 315 7.75 -20.61 3.64
C LEU A 315 8.39 -20.46 5.02
N LYS A 316 9.68 -20.82 5.10
CA LYS A 316 10.49 -20.74 6.33
C LYS A 316 11.44 -19.55 6.37
N SER A 317 11.60 -18.86 5.24
CA SER A 317 12.54 -17.75 5.09
C SER A 317 11.97 -16.73 4.13
N TYR A 318 12.06 -15.47 4.53
CA TYR A 318 11.54 -14.33 3.80
C TYR A 318 12.67 -13.34 3.48
N SER A 319 12.55 -12.63 2.37
CA SER A 319 13.51 -11.65 1.89
C SER A 319 12.80 -10.36 1.50
N ILE A 320 13.51 -9.24 1.58
CA ILE A 320 12.99 -7.96 1.10
C ILE A 320 13.11 -7.81 -0.43
N LEU A 321 13.94 -8.62 -1.10
CA LEU A 321 14.15 -8.47 -2.55
C LEU A 321 12.87 -8.73 -3.38
N PRO A 322 12.07 -9.79 -3.12
CA PRO A 322 10.80 -9.99 -3.83
C PRO A 322 9.76 -8.90 -3.59
N HIS A 323 9.95 -8.05 -2.56
CA HIS A 323 9.09 -6.90 -2.34
C HIS A 323 9.25 -5.85 -3.44
N LEU A 324 10.41 -5.77 -4.10
CA LEU A 324 10.70 -4.66 -5.01
C LEU A 324 10.13 -4.85 -6.42
N TYR A 325 9.55 -6.01 -6.71
CA TYR A 325 9.00 -6.30 -8.04
C TYR A 325 7.90 -7.35 -7.98
N ILE A 326 7.10 -7.40 -9.05
CA ILE A 326 6.21 -8.52 -9.35
C ILE A 326 6.08 -8.63 -10.87
N TRP A 327 6.24 -9.83 -11.42
CA TRP A 327 6.34 -10.02 -12.87
C TRP A 327 7.42 -9.10 -13.49
N ASP A 328 7.06 -8.33 -14.52
CA ASP A 328 7.88 -7.27 -15.16
C ASP A 328 7.80 -5.90 -14.46
N VAL A 329 6.99 -5.78 -13.40
CA VAL A 329 6.74 -4.52 -12.72
C VAL A 329 7.73 -4.31 -11.58
N VAL A 330 8.54 -3.25 -11.66
CA VAL A 330 9.43 -2.82 -10.58
C VAL A 330 8.77 -1.68 -9.79
N PHE A 331 8.73 -1.82 -8.46
CA PHE A 331 8.26 -0.78 -7.54
C PHE A 331 9.44 0.06 -7.04
N GLY A 332 9.22 1.37 -6.92
CA GLY A 332 10.26 2.32 -6.50
C GLY A 332 10.35 3.55 -7.42
N PRO A 333 11.23 4.51 -7.09
CA PRO A 333 11.25 5.85 -7.70
C PRO A 333 11.70 5.88 -9.18
N MET A 334 12.14 4.76 -9.74
CA MET A 334 12.60 4.68 -11.13
C MET A 334 11.42 4.77 -12.11
N CYS A 335 11.33 5.87 -12.87
CA CYS A 335 10.21 6.14 -13.80
C CYS A 335 10.65 6.52 -15.22
N ASN A 336 11.80 6.01 -15.66
CA ASN A 336 12.30 6.20 -17.03
C ASN A 336 12.12 4.93 -17.86
#